data_AF-A0A9P9Z1J0-F1
#
_entry.id   AF-A0A9P9Z1J0-F1
#
_cell.length_a   1.000
_cell.length_b   1.000
_cell.length_c   1.000
_cell.angle_alpha   90.00
_cell.angle_beta   90.00
_cell.angle_gamma   90.00
#
_symmetry.space_group_name_H-M   'P 1'
#
loop_
_entity.id
_entity.type
_entity.pdbx_description
1 polymer ?
#
loop_
_entity_poly.entity_id
_entity_poly.type
_entity_poly.pdbx_seq_one_letter_code
_entity_poly.pdbx_strand_id
1 'polypeptide(L)'
;MFFGIRVHFLFLLQAFLLEHSVGYYAPDFSVCFRGERCVALDDCLDSLQISRSKYNLNSKKCEKDKICCPKPGNILPGSTTCGQSPPQNRVAFGAKAYMNEFPWMAMLLYQNTTTWDPKLISVCGGSLINSRYVLTAAHCVVSIKFVPNDLVIRKVRLGEHDTSSNPDWVQLANGQWINAPSHLEIEVEEIVVHTNYSNNWQLINDIALLRLEMPVSDEMASTERDFLLLALVVSAFAGMVQRADAAQISFGTCTPQQSEERGQCVHITSCPFLANLLKVEPKTPAQRLLLSKSQCGLDNRVEGLVNRILVCCPQSKRDANEDTPEVALEEGQQPGNVLPGSDVCGFLFADRIFGGTNTSLWEFPWMVLLQYKKPVFSETYSFNCGGALLNSRYVLTAGHCLSSRELDKSGVALHSVRLGEWDTRTDPDCAVQLNKKRICAPNSIDIEVEKSIIHEQYSPNSVDQKNDIALLRLKRSVSYTDYVRPICLPTDDLVRNNFVDYGMDVAGWGLTENMQPSPIKLKISVNVWNLTTCQSKYTTFKDTCGGDSGGPLMVGINSGGREVFYIAGITSYGTKPCGLKGWPGVYTRTGPFIDWIRQKLEA
;
A
#
# COMPACT_ATOMS: atom_id res chain seq x y z
N MET A 1 -0.75 72.39 -64.69
CA MET A 1 0.17 72.01 -63.60
C MET A 1 -0.45 70.83 -62.86
N PHE A 2 -0.47 69.67 -63.53
CA PHE A 2 -1.32 68.51 -63.22
C PHE A 2 -0.50 67.41 -62.51
N PHE A 3 0.20 67.77 -61.42
CA PHE A 3 0.99 66.83 -60.60
C PHE A 3 0.73 66.98 -59.09
N GLY A 4 -0.23 67.81 -58.67
CA GLY A 4 -0.55 68.04 -57.25
C GLY A 4 -1.81 67.31 -56.74
N ILE A 5 -2.77 67.00 -57.61
CA ILE A 5 -4.10 66.50 -57.16
C ILE A 5 -4.19 64.97 -57.16
N ARG A 6 -3.33 64.25 -57.89
CA ARG A 6 -3.26 62.78 -57.81
C ARG A 6 -2.50 62.26 -56.59
N VAL A 7 -1.68 63.08 -55.95
CA VAL A 7 -0.96 62.70 -54.71
C VAL A 7 -1.90 62.78 -53.50
N HIS A 8 -2.81 63.76 -53.44
CA HIS A 8 -3.76 63.85 -52.32
C HIS A 8 -4.83 62.75 -52.30
N PHE A 9 -5.29 62.26 -53.46
CA PHE A 9 -6.24 61.16 -53.49
C PHE A 9 -5.58 59.81 -53.14
N LEU A 10 -4.31 59.61 -53.50
CA LEU A 10 -3.54 58.42 -53.10
C LEU A 10 -3.18 58.44 -51.61
N PHE A 11 -2.83 59.60 -51.03
CA PHE A 11 -2.59 59.70 -49.59
C PHE A 11 -3.88 59.55 -48.75
N LEU A 12 -5.03 60.02 -49.22
CA LEU A 12 -6.31 59.79 -48.53
C LEU A 12 -6.79 58.33 -48.62
N LEU A 13 -6.57 57.65 -49.76
CA LEU A 13 -6.89 56.21 -49.85
C LEU A 13 -5.92 55.36 -49.03
N GLN A 14 -4.65 55.77 -48.92
CA GLN A 14 -3.65 55.10 -48.07
C GLN A 14 -3.93 55.35 -46.58
N ALA A 15 -4.46 56.53 -46.20
CA ALA A 15 -4.94 56.79 -44.84
C ALA A 15 -6.22 55.98 -44.50
N PHE A 16 -7.17 55.86 -45.44
CA PHE A 16 -8.40 55.07 -45.20
C PHE A 16 -8.15 53.55 -45.17
N LEU A 17 -7.14 53.05 -45.89
CA LEU A 17 -6.71 51.65 -45.84
C LEU A 17 -5.72 51.36 -44.70
N LEU A 18 -5.05 52.38 -44.13
CA LEU A 18 -4.25 52.25 -42.90
C LEU A 18 -5.09 52.38 -41.62
N GLU A 19 -6.25 53.05 -41.65
CA GLU A 19 -7.20 53.06 -40.52
C GLU A 19 -8.07 51.80 -40.42
N HIS A 20 -8.09 50.93 -41.45
CA HIS A 20 -8.77 49.62 -41.41
C HIS A 20 -7.82 48.42 -41.43
N SER A 21 -6.51 48.62 -41.28
CA SER A 21 -5.53 47.54 -41.15
C SER A 21 -4.71 47.57 -39.86
N VAL A 22 -4.96 48.52 -38.96
CA VAL A 22 -4.79 48.22 -37.54
C VAL A 22 -6.02 47.39 -37.15
N GLY A 23 -5.93 46.08 -37.40
CA GLY A 23 -6.65 45.16 -36.55
C GLY A 23 -6.35 45.62 -35.13
N TYR A 24 -7.37 46.12 -34.43
CA TYR A 24 -7.36 46.09 -32.98
C TYR A 24 -7.08 44.63 -32.65
N TYR A 25 -5.79 44.29 -32.49
CA TYR A 25 -5.40 43.31 -31.50
C TYR A 25 -5.88 43.94 -30.20
N ALA A 26 -7.17 43.75 -29.92
CA ALA A 26 -7.62 43.66 -28.55
C ALA A 26 -6.55 42.79 -27.88
N PRO A 27 -5.88 43.29 -26.82
CA PRO A 27 -4.92 42.46 -26.11
C PRO A 27 -5.66 41.17 -25.80
N ASP A 28 -5.11 40.05 -26.24
CA ASP A 28 -5.67 38.74 -25.98
C ASP A 28 -5.56 38.53 -24.47
N PHE A 29 -6.53 39.08 -23.75
CA PHE A 29 -6.65 38.99 -22.31
C PHE A 29 -7.15 37.58 -22.03
N SER A 30 -6.19 36.66 -21.89
CA SER A 30 -6.51 35.31 -21.49
C SER A 30 -7.18 35.36 -20.13
N VAL A 31 -8.35 34.73 -20.02
CA VAL A 31 -8.96 34.43 -18.71
C VAL A 31 -7.93 33.64 -17.91
N CYS A 32 -7.61 34.11 -16.69
CA CYS A 32 -6.64 33.45 -15.83
C CYS A 32 -7.04 32.00 -15.56
N PHE A 33 -6.06 31.11 -15.45
CA PHE A 33 -6.33 29.68 -15.23
C PHE A 33 -7.00 29.45 -13.87
N ARG A 34 -7.69 28.30 -13.73
CA ARG A 34 -8.42 27.94 -12.51
C ARG A 34 -7.46 27.84 -11.32
N GLY A 35 -7.53 28.82 -10.41
CA GLY A 35 -6.65 28.93 -9.25
C GLY A 35 -5.80 30.21 -9.24
N GLU A 36 -5.75 30.93 -10.35
CA GLU A 36 -5.13 32.26 -10.47
C GLU A 36 -6.17 33.37 -10.28
N ARG A 37 -5.71 34.54 -9.81
CA ARG A 37 -6.53 35.75 -9.67
C ARG A 37 -5.94 36.85 -10.54
N CYS A 38 -6.77 37.52 -11.33
CA CYS A 38 -6.35 38.70 -12.09
C CYS A 38 -6.17 39.89 -11.14
N VAL A 39 -4.93 40.26 -10.83
CA VAL A 39 -4.59 41.33 -9.87
C VAL A 39 -3.43 42.19 -10.37
N ALA A 40 -3.19 43.34 -9.75
CA ALA A 40 -2.04 44.16 -10.07
C ALA A 40 -0.74 43.40 -9.75
N LEU A 41 0.35 43.70 -10.48
CA LEU A 41 1.64 43.04 -10.28
C LEU A 41 2.14 43.21 -8.84
N ASP A 42 2.04 44.41 -8.27
CA ASP A 42 2.52 44.67 -6.92
C ASP A 42 1.69 43.90 -5.86
N ASP A 43 0.36 43.85 -6.00
CA ASP A 43 -0.51 43.02 -5.14
C ASP A 43 -0.17 41.53 -5.24
N CYS A 44 0.25 41.07 -6.42
CA CYS A 44 0.66 39.70 -6.63
C CYS A 44 2.00 39.39 -5.95
N LEU A 45 2.99 40.27 -6.12
CA LEU A 45 4.31 40.15 -5.52
C LEU A 45 4.21 40.14 -3.99
N ASP A 46 3.35 41.00 -3.43
CA ASP A 46 3.07 41.05 -1.99
C ASP A 46 2.38 39.76 -1.51
N SER A 47 1.38 39.27 -2.24
CA SER A 47 0.68 38.01 -1.92
C SER A 47 1.59 36.78 -2.00
N LEU A 48 2.64 36.82 -2.82
CA LEU A 48 3.60 35.72 -3.01
C LEU A 48 4.90 35.90 -2.20
N GLN A 49 5.08 37.05 -1.56
CA GLN A 49 6.28 37.45 -0.83
C GLN A 49 7.56 37.34 -1.66
N ILE A 50 7.55 37.86 -2.89
CA ILE A 50 8.69 37.79 -3.83
C ILE A 50 9.04 39.15 -4.44
N SER A 51 10.28 39.32 -4.87
CA SER A 51 10.75 40.52 -5.58
C SER A 51 10.30 40.50 -7.04
N ARG A 52 10.05 41.69 -7.62
CA ARG A 52 9.73 41.90 -9.03
C ARG A 52 10.76 41.31 -9.99
N SER A 53 12.03 41.20 -9.57
CA SER A 53 13.11 40.59 -10.35
C SER A 53 13.07 39.06 -10.41
N LYS A 54 12.34 38.41 -9.49
CA LYS A 54 12.20 36.96 -9.41
C LYS A 54 10.91 36.46 -10.09
N TYR A 55 9.96 37.34 -10.35
CA TYR A 55 8.70 36.98 -11.01
C TYR A 55 8.84 37.04 -12.53
N ASN A 56 8.48 35.95 -13.22
CA ASN A 56 8.56 35.88 -14.67
C ASN A 56 7.48 36.76 -15.33
N LEU A 57 7.89 37.90 -15.87
CA LEU A 57 7.02 38.88 -16.52
C LEU A 57 6.45 38.42 -17.88
N ASN A 58 6.79 37.21 -18.35
CA ASN A 58 6.07 36.56 -19.44
C ASN A 58 4.71 35.98 -19.00
N SER A 59 4.32 36.20 -17.73
CA SER A 59 3.00 35.87 -17.19
C SER A 59 1.88 36.47 -18.03
N LYS A 60 0.93 35.63 -18.43
CA LYS A 60 -0.28 35.99 -19.16
C LYS A 60 -0.95 37.23 -18.55
N LYS A 61 -1.05 38.32 -19.34
CA LYS A 61 -1.81 39.52 -18.95
C LYS A 61 -3.29 39.22 -19.04
N CYS A 62 -4.01 39.50 -17.97
CA CYS A 62 -5.47 39.35 -17.94
C CYS A 62 -6.20 40.68 -18.12
N GLU A 63 -5.54 41.81 -17.82
CA GLU A 63 -6.01 43.16 -18.16
C GLU A 63 -4.82 44.07 -18.47
N LYS A 64 -5.08 45.30 -18.91
CA LYS A 64 -4.08 46.27 -19.37
C LYS A 64 -2.91 46.44 -18.40
N ASP A 65 -3.19 46.39 -17.10
CA ASP A 65 -2.24 46.56 -15.98
C ASP A 65 -2.33 45.45 -14.91
N LYS A 66 -2.96 44.31 -15.25
CA LYS A 66 -3.11 43.17 -14.33
C LYS A 66 -2.58 41.89 -14.92
N ILE A 67 -2.05 41.06 -14.04
CA ILE A 67 -1.48 39.75 -14.37
C ILE A 67 -2.29 38.65 -13.70
N CYS A 68 -2.24 37.45 -14.29
CA CYS A 68 -2.73 36.27 -13.61
C CYS A 68 -1.78 35.91 -12.46
N CYS A 69 -2.26 36.10 -11.24
CA CYS A 69 -1.50 35.85 -10.03
C CYS A 69 -1.89 34.51 -9.40
N PRO A 70 -0.96 33.58 -9.22
CA PRO A 70 -1.24 32.31 -8.59
C PRO A 70 -1.56 32.47 -7.09
N LYS A 71 -2.43 31.60 -6.54
CA LYS A 71 -2.63 31.53 -5.09
C LYS A 71 -1.31 31.18 -4.38
N PRO A 72 -1.01 31.77 -3.20
CA PRO A 72 0.16 31.41 -2.42
C PRO A 72 0.07 29.94 -1.99
N GLY A 73 0.94 29.10 -2.57
CA GLY A 73 1.02 27.66 -2.30
C GLY A 73 1.77 27.31 -1.02
N ASN A 74 1.95 28.24 -0.08
CA ASN A 74 2.72 28.00 1.16
C ASN A 74 1.94 27.21 2.22
N ILE A 75 0.72 26.76 1.90
CA ILE A 75 -0.16 26.03 2.80
C ILE A 75 -0.14 24.56 2.38
N LEU A 76 0.16 23.67 3.34
CA LEU A 76 0.08 22.24 3.09
C LEU A 76 -1.40 21.82 2.89
N PRO A 77 -1.71 20.92 1.95
CA PRO A 77 -3.06 20.44 1.75
C PRO A 77 -3.57 19.72 3.00
N GLY A 78 -4.87 19.85 3.29
CA GLY A 78 -5.52 19.07 4.35
C GLY A 78 -5.58 17.58 3.99
N SER A 79 -5.90 16.73 4.98
CA SER A 79 -5.99 15.26 4.83
C SER A 79 -7.01 14.79 3.78
N THR A 80 -7.93 15.66 3.38
CA THR A 80 -8.91 15.42 2.31
C THR A 80 -8.36 15.73 0.91
N THR A 81 -7.11 16.14 0.76
CA THR A 81 -6.53 16.57 -0.53
C THR A 81 -5.12 15.99 -0.74
N CYS A 82 -4.30 15.89 0.31
CA CYS A 82 -2.98 15.28 0.23
C CYS A 82 -3.04 13.74 0.34
N GLY A 83 -2.15 13.03 -0.34
CA GLY A 83 -2.00 11.57 -0.16
C GLY A 83 -3.18 10.74 -0.64
N GLN A 84 -4.05 11.30 -1.48
CA GLN A 84 -5.12 10.56 -2.15
C GLN A 84 -4.57 9.69 -3.28
N SER A 85 -3.89 8.60 -2.90
CA SER A 85 -3.73 7.41 -3.71
C SER A 85 -4.06 6.21 -2.84
N PRO A 86 -4.40 5.05 -3.42
CA PRO A 86 -4.58 3.84 -2.63
C PRO A 86 -3.38 3.63 -1.70
N PRO A 87 -3.59 3.24 -0.44
CA PRO A 87 -2.54 3.19 0.57
C PRO A 87 -1.57 2.05 0.28
N GLN A 88 -0.38 2.36 -0.23
CA GLN A 88 0.83 1.54 -0.09
C GLN A 88 2.09 2.43 -0.04
N ASN A 89 2.95 2.22 0.96
CA ASN A 89 4.32 2.74 1.09
C ASN A 89 5.24 1.52 1.28
N ARG A 90 6.47 1.35 0.77
CA ARG A 90 7.37 2.06 -0.18
C ARG A 90 8.47 1.05 -0.60
N VAL A 91 9.07 1.30 -1.76
CA VAL A 91 9.99 0.50 -2.59
C VAL A 91 11.36 0.10 -1.97
N ALA A 92 11.60 -1.22 -1.96
CA ALA A 92 12.69 -1.89 -2.70
C ALA A 92 12.05 -3.15 -3.36
N PHE A 93 12.35 -3.47 -4.63
CA PHE A 93 11.68 -4.52 -5.46
C PHE A 93 10.28 -4.19 -6.02
N GLY A 94 9.96 -2.91 -6.26
CA GLY A 94 8.65 -2.51 -6.81
C GLY A 94 8.38 -2.97 -8.26
N ALA A 95 7.10 -3.17 -8.59
CA ALA A 95 6.61 -3.37 -9.96
C ALA A 95 6.38 -2.02 -10.69
N LYS A 96 6.16 -2.04 -12.02
CA LYS A 96 5.77 -0.84 -12.77
C LYS A 96 4.48 -0.29 -12.15
N ALA A 97 4.52 0.96 -11.68
CA ALA A 97 3.35 1.65 -11.14
C ALA A 97 2.22 1.68 -12.18
N TYR A 98 0.97 1.82 -11.76
CA TYR A 98 -0.08 2.19 -12.70
C TYR A 98 0.06 3.67 -13.06
N MET A 99 -0.40 4.02 -14.26
CA MET A 99 -0.45 5.39 -14.72
C MET A 99 -1.24 6.27 -13.72
N ASN A 100 -0.67 7.40 -13.32
CA ASN A 100 -1.21 8.32 -12.32
C ASN A 100 -1.41 7.74 -10.90
N GLU A 101 -0.80 6.60 -10.59
CA GLU A 101 -0.89 5.99 -9.25
C GLU A 101 -0.21 6.85 -8.18
N PHE A 102 0.89 7.52 -8.52
CA PHE A 102 1.63 8.42 -7.62
C PHE A 102 1.74 9.81 -8.25
N PRO A 103 0.65 10.58 -8.33
CA PRO A 103 0.61 11.83 -9.09
C PRO A 103 1.50 12.93 -8.48
N TRP A 104 1.88 12.79 -7.21
CA TRP A 104 2.82 13.69 -6.52
C TRP A 104 4.29 13.28 -6.68
N MET A 105 4.62 12.19 -7.39
CA MET A 105 6.00 11.82 -7.64
C MET A 105 6.66 12.85 -8.56
N ALA A 106 7.81 13.36 -8.12
CA ALA A 106 8.56 14.39 -8.84
C ALA A 106 9.90 13.85 -9.31
N MET A 107 10.19 13.99 -10.59
CA MET A 107 11.50 13.67 -11.17
C MET A 107 12.34 14.94 -11.23
N LEU A 108 13.54 14.91 -10.63
CA LEU A 108 14.43 16.07 -10.59
C LEU A 108 15.36 16.07 -11.80
N LEU A 109 15.31 17.14 -12.59
CA LEU A 109 16.06 17.27 -13.84
C LEU A 109 17.25 18.22 -13.64
N TYR A 110 18.45 17.66 -13.80
CA TYR A 110 19.73 18.33 -13.62
C TYR A 110 20.31 18.77 -14.95
N GLN A 111 20.88 19.97 -14.97
CA GLN A 111 21.65 20.51 -16.07
C GLN A 111 23.14 20.44 -15.75
N ASN A 112 23.96 20.02 -16.73
CA ASN A 112 25.41 20.08 -16.59
C ASN A 112 25.92 21.49 -16.90
N THR A 113 26.49 22.15 -15.89
CA THR A 113 26.99 23.53 -15.99
C THR A 113 28.36 23.63 -16.64
N THR A 114 29.07 22.52 -16.80
CA THR A 114 30.43 22.46 -17.37
C THR A 114 30.40 22.24 -18.87
N THR A 115 29.52 21.36 -19.35
CA THR A 115 29.39 21.06 -20.78
C THR A 115 28.36 21.94 -21.50
N TRP A 116 27.54 22.68 -20.75
CA TRP A 116 26.40 23.45 -21.26
C TRP A 116 25.48 22.63 -22.18
N ASP A 117 25.47 21.31 -22.01
CA ASP A 117 24.61 20.41 -22.74
C ASP A 117 23.15 20.75 -22.40
N PRO A 118 22.29 21.07 -23.38
CA PRO A 118 20.87 21.31 -23.12
C PRO A 118 20.14 20.07 -22.61
N LYS A 119 20.74 18.89 -22.71
CA LYS A 119 20.17 17.64 -22.23
C LYS A 119 20.14 17.59 -20.71
N LEU A 120 18.92 17.58 -20.17
CA LEU A 120 18.68 17.37 -18.75
C LEU A 120 18.77 15.89 -18.40
N ILE A 121 19.37 15.58 -17.25
CA ILE A 121 19.48 14.21 -16.73
C ILE A 121 18.76 14.07 -15.39
N SER A 122 18.25 12.88 -15.10
CA SER A 122 17.55 12.59 -13.84
C SER A 122 18.42 11.70 -12.96
N VAL A 123 18.59 12.09 -11.70
CA VAL A 123 19.41 11.37 -10.70
C VAL A 123 18.61 11.10 -9.43
N CYS A 124 17.83 12.08 -9.00
CA CYS A 124 17.04 12.03 -7.76
C CYS A 124 15.54 12.23 -8.04
N GLY A 125 14.74 11.85 -7.05
CA GLY A 125 13.31 12.13 -7.00
C GLY A 125 12.93 13.10 -5.88
N GLY A 126 11.68 13.53 -5.90
CA GLY A 126 11.05 14.33 -4.86
C GLY A 126 9.55 14.02 -4.74
N SER A 127 8.87 14.75 -3.87
CA SER A 127 7.42 14.66 -3.69
C SER A 127 6.79 16.04 -3.73
N LEU A 128 5.80 16.24 -4.58
CA LEU A 128 4.98 17.45 -4.60
C LEU A 128 4.14 17.52 -3.33
N ILE A 129 4.46 18.45 -2.43
CA ILE A 129 3.82 18.55 -1.10
C ILE A 129 2.69 19.59 -1.07
N ASN A 130 2.63 20.45 -2.08
CA ASN A 130 1.53 21.38 -2.37
C ASN A 130 1.69 21.85 -3.82
N SER A 131 0.87 22.80 -4.27
CA SER A 131 0.93 23.28 -5.66
C SER A 131 2.24 23.97 -6.07
N ARG A 132 3.12 24.35 -5.13
CA ARG A 132 4.35 25.14 -5.41
C ARG A 132 5.66 24.52 -4.93
N TYR A 133 5.61 23.51 -4.06
CA TYR A 133 6.80 22.99 -3.40
C TYR A 133 6.95 21.50 -3.61
N VAL A 134 8.19 21.11 -3.91
CA VAL A 134 8.63 19.72 -3.98
C VAL A 134 9.60 19.49 -2.83
N LEU A 135 9.32 18.48 -2.01
CA LEU A 135 10.21 18.02 -0.96
C LEU A 135 11.20 17.00 -1.53
N THR A 136 12.48 17.16 -1.24
CA THR A 136 13.53 16.21 -1.60
C THR A 136 14.61 16.12 -0.52
N ALA A 137 15.60 15.27 -0.70
CA ALA A 137 16.74 15.16 0.20
C ALA A 137 17.71 16.32 -0.04
N ALA A 138 18.33 16.83 1.02
CA ALA A 138 19.37 17.87 0.89
C ALA A 138 20.58 17.37 0.10
N HIS A 139 20.92 16.08 0.21
CA HIS A 139 22.03 15.51 -0.53
C HIS A 139 21.81 15.48 -2.05
N CYS A 140 20.55 15.49 -2.51
CA CYS A 140 20.21 15.61 -3.93
C CYS A 140 20.45 17.03 -4.48
N VAL A 141 20.65 18.01 -3.62
CA VAL A 141 20.89 19.42 -3.98
C VAL A 141 22.34 19.84 -3.75
N VAL A 142 22.89 19.51 -2.59
CA VAL A 142 24.18 20.09 -2.12
C VAL A 142 25.26 19.06 -1.82
N SER A 143 24.99 17.76 -1.95
CA SER A 143 26.01 16.75 -1.63
C SER A 143 26.89 16.37 -2.82
N ILE A 144 28.13 16.85 -2.73
CA ILE A 144 29.27 16.52 -3.60
C ILE A 144 29.59 15.01 -3.69
N LYS A 145 29.00 14.18 -2.82
CA LYS A 145 29.26 12.73 -2.74
C LYS A 145 28.28 11.90 -3.57
N PHE A 146 27.06 12.40 -3.77
CA PHE A 146 25.96 11.66 -4.40
C PHE A 146 25.53 12.28 -5.72
N VAL A 147 25.69 13.60 -5.86
CA VAL A 147 25.46 14.34 -7.10
C VAL A 147 26.75 15.10 -7.45
N PRO A 148 27.31 14.91 -8.65
CA PRO A 148 28.43 15.70 -9.15
C PRO A 148 28.19 17.22 -9.05
N ASN A 149 29.22 18.00 -8.68
CA ASN A 149 29.10 19.45 -8.46
C ASN A 149 28.75 20.26 -9.71
N ASP A 150 28.99 19.67 -10.89
CA ASP A 150 28.65 20.25 -12.19
C ASP A 150 27.19 20.02 -12.58
N LEU A 151 26.40 19.32 -11.76
CA LEU A 151 24.98 19.11 -11.98
C LEU A 151 24.15 20.00 -11.05
N VAL A 152 23.33 20.86 -11.64
CA VAL A 152 22.40 21.73 -10.91
C VAL A 152 20.97 21.40 -11.28
N ILE A 153 20.07 21.32 -10.29
CA ILE A 153 18.64 21.12 -10.56
C ILE A 153 18.12 22.34 -11.32
N ARG A 154 17.53 22.10 -12.49
CA ARG A 154 16.95 23.14 -13.35
C ARG A 154 15.43 23.04 -13.34
N LYS A 155 14.89 21.85 -13.60
CA LYS A 155 13.45 21.61 -13.69
C LYS A 155 13.00 20.45 -12.81
N VAL A 156 11.70 20.42 -12.54
CA VAL A 156 10.98 19.27 -12.02
C VAL A 156 10.00 18.77 -13.07
N ARG A 157 9.98 17.47 -13.32
CA ARG A 157 8.98 16.81 -14.15
C ARG A 157 7.96 16.07 -13.28
N LEU A 158 6.67 16.28 -13.55
CA LEU A 158 5.52 15.72 -12.82
C LEU A 158 4.61 14.95 -13.78
N GLY A 159 3.95 13.89 -13.29
CA GLY A 159 3.05 13.05 -14.11
C GLY A 159 3.77 12.11 -15.10
N GLU A 160 5.09 12.00 -15.01
CA GLU A 160 5.91 11.09 -15.83
C GLU A 160 5.76 9.64 -15.36
N HIS A 161 5.37 8.75 -16.26
CA HIS A 161 5.19 7.33 -15.98
C HIS A 161 6.12 6.43 -16.84
N ASP A 162 6.37 6.81 -18.09
CA ASP A 162 7.32 6.12 -18.98
C ASP A 162 8.24 7.11 -19.73
N THR A 163 9.48 7.24 -19.27
CA THR A 163 10.46 8.20 -19.83
C THR A 163 10.81 7.99 -21.31
N SER A 164 10.35 6.89 -21.93
CA SER A 164 10.56 6.60 -23.35
C SER A 164 9.45 7.15 -24.25
N SER A 165 8.32 7.59 -23.68
CA SER A 165 7.17 8.14 -24.40
C SER A 165 6.63 9.43 -23.76
N ASN A 166 5.96 10.26 -24.55
CA ASN A 166 5.13 11.37 -24.07
C ASN A 166 4.19 11.84 -25.20
N PRO A 167 2.86 11.79 -25.08
CA PRO A 167 2.09 11.20 -23.97
C PRO A 167 2.31 9.70 -23.85
N ASP A 168 2.08 9.15 -22.67
CA ASP A 168 2.23 7.72 -22.40
C ASP A 168 1.03 6.93 -22.95
N TRP A 169 1.29 5.80 -23.59
CA TRP A 169 0.27 4.99 -24.25
C TRP A 169 0.03 3.69 -23.49
N VAL A 170 -1.25 3.34 -23.28
CA VAL A 170 -1.65 2.08 -22.63
C VAL A 170 -2.63 1.34 -23.52
N GLN A 171 -2.35 0.06 -23.76
CA GLN A 171 -3.28 -0.83 -24.43
C GLN A 171 -4.20 -1.48 -23.39
N LEU A 172 -5.49 -1.22 -23.50
CA LEU A 172 -6.54 -1.84 -22.70
C LEU A 172 -6.73 -3.31 -23.10
N ALA A 173 -7.32 -4.11 -22.21
CA ALA A 173 -7.55 -5.55 -22.42
C ALA A 173 -8.41 -5.88 -23.65
N ASN A 174 -9.17 -4.91 -24.17
CA ASN A 174 -9.94 -5.00 -25.41
C ASN A 174 -9.12 -4.66 -26.68
N GLY A 175 -7.82 -4.43 -26.55
CA GLY A 175 -6.90 -4.05 -27.63
C GLY A 175 -6.89 -2.56 -27.97
N GLN A 176 -7.72 -1.75 -27.32
CA GLN A 176 -7.83 -0.31 -27.55
C GLN A 176 -6.68 0.45 -26.86
N TRP A 177 -6.09 1.42 -27.55
CA TRP A 177 -5.07 2.29 -26.98
C TRP A 177 -5.70 3.55 -26.38
N ILE A 178 -5.29 3.90 -25.17
CA ILE A 178 -5.59 5.18 -24.52
C ILE A 178 -4.31 5.95 -24.23
N ASN A 179 -4.38 7.28 -24.29
CA ASN A 179 -3.27 8.18 -24.00
C ASN A 179 -3.42 8.80 -22.60
N ALA A 180 -2.30 8.85 -21.88
CA ALA A 180 -2.17 9.65 -20.68
C ALA A 180 -2.10 11.15 -21.03
N PRO A 181 -2.42 12.04 -20.08
CA PRO A 181 -1.89 13.39 -20.10
C PRO A 181 -0.37 13.42 -20.27
N SER A 182 0.13 14.40 -21.01
CA SER A 182 1.56 14.64 -21.09
C SER A 182 2.13 15.05 -19.73
N HIS A 183 3.36 14.62 -19.46
CA HIS A 183 4.07 15.08 -18.26
C HIS A 183 4.30 16.60 -18.28
N LEU A 184 4.34 17.20 -17.10
CA LEU A 184 4.55 18.63 -16.92
C LEU A 184 5.99 18.90 -16.45
N GLU A 185 6.71 19.77 -17.13
CA GLU A 185 8.01 20.28 -16.68
C GLU A 185 7.91 21.72 -16.20
N ILE A 186 8.35 21.97 -14.97
CA ILE A 186 8.34 23.30 -14.35
C ILE A 186 9.75 23.64 -13.87
N GLU A 187 10.22 24.86 -14.12
CA GLU A 187 11.50 25.36 -13.63
C GLU A 187 11.50 25.54 -12.10
N VAL A 188 12.67 25.36 -11.49
CA VAL A 188 12.89 25.60 -10.06
C VAL A 188 13.38 27.04 -9.86
N GLU A 189 12.62 27.84 -9.11
CA GLU A 189 12.96 29.25 -8.84
C GLU A 189 13.85 29.43 -7.61
N GLU A 190 13.72 28.54 -6.62
CA GLU A 190 14.45 28.64 -5.35
C GLU A 190 14.63 27.27 -4.70
N ILE A 191 15.78 27.06 -4.05
CA ILE A 191 16.08 25.85 -3.30
C ILE A 191 16.41 26.22 -1.86
N VAL A 192 15.68 25.64 -0.91
CA VAL A 192 15.84 25.86 0.53
C VAL A 192 16.33 24.58 1.17
N VAL A 193 17.60 24.56 1.57
CA VAL A 193 18.20 23.44 2.30
C VAL A 193 18.05 23.68 3.80
N HIS A 194 17.79 22.63 4.57
CA HIS A 194 17.71 22.75 6.02
C HIS A 194 19.00 23.33 6.61
N THR A 195 18.89 24.35 7.46
CA THR A 195 20.03 25.14 7.98
C THR A 195 21.06 24.32 8.73
N ASN A 196 20.62 23.26 9.42
CA ASN A 196 21.48 22.32 10.15
C ASN A 196 21.80 21.04 9.36
N TYR A 197 21.71 21.06 8.03
CA TYR A 197 22.11 19.92 7.21
C TYR A 197 23.61 19.67 7.33
N SER A 198 23.98 18.43 7.64
CA SER A 198 25.38 17.99 7.77
C SER A 198 25.73 16.99 6.68
N ASN A 199 26.72 17.33 5.84
CA ASN A 199 27.21 16.49 4.74
C ASN A 199 28.18 15.37 5.23
N ASN A 200 28.04 14.92 6.47
CA ASN A 200 28.80 13.81 7.06
C ASN A 200 28.10 12.46 6.78
N TRP A 201 28.73 11.33 7.17
CA TRP A 201 28.17 9.98 6.94
C TRP A 201 26.79 9.73 7.55
N GLN A 202 26.36 10.57 8.48
CA GLN A 202 25.09 10.42 9.19
C GLN A 202 23.93 11.17 8.53
N LEU A 203 24.20 12.03 7.53
CA LEU A 203 23.19 12.78 6.77
C LEU A 203 22.12 13.42 7.66
N ILE A 204 22.57 14.10 8.71
CA ILE A 204 21.68 14.72 9.69
C ILE A 204 20.92 15.87 9.03
N ASN A 205 19.59 15.92 9.24
CA ASN A 205 18.68 16.91 8.64
C ASN A 205 18.74 16.95 7.10
N ASP A 206 18.83 15.78 6.46
CA ASP A 206 18.91 15.60 5.02
C ASP A 206 17.58 15.87 4.30
N ILE A 207 17.17 17.15 4.29
CA ILE A 207 15.91 17.61 3.74
C ILE A 207 16.07 18.98 3.07
N ALA A 208 15.46 19.12 1.89
CA ALA A 208 15.42 20.35 1.12
C ALA A 208 14.06 20.55 0.43
N LEU A 209 13.71 21.81 0.21
CA LEU A 209 12.51 22.23 -0.52
C LEU A 209 12.92 22.89 -1.84
N LEU A 210 12.31 22.45 -2.92
CA LEU A 210 12.38 23.10 -4.23
C LEU A 210 11.09 23.88 -4.43
N ARG A 211 11.20 25.18 -4.66
CA ARG A 211 10.09 26.07 -4.99
C ARG A 211 9.98 26.16 -6.50
N LEU A 212 8.80 25.87 -7.03
CA LEU A 212 8.49 25.86 -8.46
C LEU A 212 8.14 27.28 -8.94
N GLU A 213 8.58 27.63 -10.15
CA GLU A 213 8.32 28.95 -10.78
C GLU A 213 6.81 29.22 -10.97
N MET A 214 6.02 28.18 -11.25
CA MET A 214 4.57 28.26 -11.42
C MET A 214 3.86 27.19 -10.59
N PRO A 215 2.63 27.42 -10.10
CA PRO A 215 1.89 26.41 -9.37
C PRO A 215 1.35 25.31 -10.29
N VAL A 216 1.21 24.10 -9.76
CA VAL A 216 0.52 22.98 -10.41
C VAL A 216 -1.01 23.15 -10.24
N SER A 217 -1.79 23.03 -11.33
CA SER A 217 -3.27 23.08 -11.31
C SER A 217 -3.89 21.95 -12.14
N ASP A 218 -5.11 21.53 -11.76
CA ASP A 218 -5.81 20.33 -12.27
C ASP A 218 -6.10 20.34 -13.79
N GLU A 219 -6.02 21.49 -14.46
CA GLU A 219 -6.38 21.63 -15.88
C GLU A 219 -5.19 21.60 -16.85
N MET A 220 -3.94 21.48 -16.37
CA MET A 220 -2.77 21.39 -17.24
C MET A 220 -2.59 20.03 -17.93
N ALA A 221 -3.40 19.03 -17.54
CA ALA A 221 -3.36 17.65 -18.03
C ALA A 221 -4.40 17.33 -19.13
N SER A 222 -5.30 18.26 -19.49
CA SER A 222 -6.34 18.00 -20.48
C SER A 222 -6.61 19.20 -21.38
N THR A 223 -5.90 19.30 -22.51
CA THR A 223 -6.36 20.07 -23.66
C THR A 223 -6.98 19.14 -24.69
N GLU A 224 -8.30 19.01 -24.62
CA GLU A 224 -9.30 19.10 -25.70
C GLU A 224 -10.56 18.31 -25.30
N ARG A 225 -11.55 19.01 -24.74
CA ARG A 225 -12.94 19.06 -25.24
C ARG A 225 -13.88 19.79 -24.27
N ASP A 226 -14.60 20.71 -24.90
CA ASP A 226 -15.96 21.16 -24.63
C ASP A 226 -16.27 22.10 -23.44
N PHE A 227 -16.41 23.36 -23.87
CA PHE A 227 -17.23 24.45 -23.36
C PHE A 227 -18.63 24.03 -22.88
N LEU A 228 -19.15 24.83 -21.91
CA LEU A 228 -20.54 25.01 -21.47
C LEU A 228 -21.02 24.18 -20.27
N LEU A 229 -20.97 24.77 -19.05
CA LEU A 229 -22.15 25.37 -18.39
C LEU A 229 -21.82 25.86 -16.96
N LEU A 230 -22.25 27.10 -16.70
CA LEU A 230 -22.06 27.90 -15.49
C LEU A 230 -22.59 27.25 -14.19
N ALA A 231 -21.86 27.45 -13.09
CA ALA A 231 -22.37 27.40 -11.71
C ALA A 231 -22.60 28.83 -11.18
N LEU A 232 -23.66 29.03 -10.40
CA LEU A 232 -23.99 30.28 -9.69
C LEU A 232 -23.87 30.14 -8.16
N VAL A 233 -23.01 31.01 -7.59
CA VAL A 233 -23.13 31.82 -6.35
C VAL A 233 -23.00 31.19 -4.94
N VAL A 234 -21.77 31.29 -4.41
CA VAL A 234 -21.27 32.06 -3.22
C VAL A 234 -22.19 32.35 -2.00
N SER A 235 -21.88 31.68 -0.88
CA SER A 235 -21.45 32.16 0.47
C SER A 235 -22.12 33.32 1.24
N ALA A 236 -22.32 33.14 2.56
CA ALA A 236 -22.08 34.14 3.64
C ALA A 236 -22.13 33.47 5.04
N PHE A 237 -21.02 33.37 5.78
CA PHE A 237 -20.45 34.30 6.79
C PHE A 237 -21.17 34.34 8.16
N ALA A 238 -20.42 34.05 9.24
CA ALA A 238 -20.08 34.98 10.34
C ALA A 238 -19.67 34.23 11.63
N GLY A 239 -18.55 34.65 12.22
CA GLY A 239 -18.08 34.16 13.52
C GLY A 239 -18.52 35.03 14.69
N MET A 240 -18.23 34.57 15.91
CA MET A 240 -18.08 35.40 17.11
C MET A 240 -17.04 34.82 18.07
N VAL A 241 -16.39 35.74 18.77
CA VAL A 241 -15.22 35.67 19.67
C VAL A 241 -15.66 35.46 21.12
N GLN A 242 -14.88 34.79 21.99
CA GLN A 242 -14.40 35.33 23.29
C GLN A 242 -13.62 34.35 24.21
N ARG A 243 -12.53 34.92 24.76
CA ARG A 243 -11.80 34.72 26.05
C ARG A 243 -11.22 33.34 26.42
N ALA A 244 -9.91 33.35 26.63
CA ALA A 244 -9.12 32.27 27.21
C ALA A 244 -8.90 32.54 28.71
N ASP A 245 -9.34 31.61 29.55
CA ASP A 245 -8.80 31.39 30.89
C ASP A 245 -7.56 30.49 30.80
N ALA A 246 -6.68 30.61 31.81
CA ALA A 246 -5.42 29.86 31.90
C ALA A 246 -5.67 28.34 31.93
N ALA A 247 -5.62 27.72 30.75
CA ALA A 247 -5.76 26.28 30.61
C ALA A 247 -4.41 25.59 30.89
N GLN A 248 -4.42 24.59 31.77
CA GLN A 248 -3.52 23.45 31.64
C GLN A 248 -3.41 23.09 30.15
N ILE A 249 -2.19 22.87 29.66
CA ILE A 249 -1.96 22.48 28.27
C ILE A 249 -2.75 21.19 28.01
N SER A 250 -3.93 21.35 27.43
CA SER A 250 -4.79 20.27 26.99
C SER A 250 -4.48 20.06 25.52
N PHE A 251 -3.93 18.91 25.18
CA PHE A 251 -3.62 18.55 23.79
C PHE A 251 -4.87 18.13 22.99
N GLY A 252 -6.05 18.55 23.46
CA GLY A 252 -7.35 18.20 22.91
C GLY A 252 -8.04 17.07 23.68
N THR A 253 -9.36 17.01 23.51
CA THR A 253 -10.17 15.85 23.91
C THR A 253 -10.12 14.78 22.83
N CYS A 254 -10.18 13.53 23.24
CA CYS A 254 -10.13 12.38 22.35
C CYS A 254 -11.11 11.31 22.85
N THR A 255 -11.46 10.35 22.01
CA THR A 255 -12.31 9.22 22.40
C THR A 255 -11.49 7.95 22.24
N PRO A 256 -11.15 7.23 23.32
CA PRO A 256 -10.43 5.97 23.24
C PRO A 256 -11.20 4.97 22.36
N GLN A 257 -10.56 4.36 21.36
CA GLN A 257 -11.22 3.30 20.61
C GLN A 257 -11.56 2.14 21.56
N GLN A 258 -12.82 1.70 21.54
CA GLN A 258 -13.45 0.70 22.44
C GLN A 258 -13.98 1.22 23.79
N SER A 259 -14.06 2.53 24.01
CA SER A 259 -14.78 3.12 25.14
C SER A 259 -15.73 4.23 24.68
N GLU A 260 -16.93 4.29 25.23
CA GLU A 260 -17.87 5.41 25.04
C GLU A 260 -17.48 6.63 25.92
N GLU A 261 -16.50 6.46 26.80
CA GLU A 261 -16.03 7.50 27.71
C GLU A 261 -15.13 8.52 26.99
N ARG A 262 -15.37 9.82 27.19
CA ARG A 262 -14.49 10.88 26.68
C ARG A 262 -13.16 10.86 27.45
N GLY A 263 -12.06 10.93 26.71
CA GLY A 263 -10.69 11.01 27.23
C GLY A 263 -10.02 12.34 26.92
N GLN A 264 -8.86 12.56 27.54
CA GLN A 264 -7.99 13.70 27.24
C GLN A 264 -6.65 13.23 26.69
N CYS A 265 -6.13 13.96 25.70
CA CYS A 265 -4.82 13.71 25.16
C CYS A 265 -3.76 14.27 26.13
N VAL A 266 -2.95 13.38 26.71
CA VAL A 266 -1.96 13.68 27.76
C VAL A 266 -0.65 12.97 27.51
N HIS A 267 0.44 13.41 28.13
CA HIS A 267 1.67 12.61 28.13
C HIS A 267 1.42 11.22 28.70
N ILE A 268 2.07 10.20 28.13
CA ILE A 268 1.90 8.81 28.57
C ILE A 268 2.22 8.63 30.06
N THR A 269 3.16 9.40 30.60
CA THR A 269 3.50 9.45 32.03
C THR A 269 2.37 9.97 32.92
N SER A 270 1.44 10.75 32.36
CA SER A 270 0.25 11.28 33.04
C SER A 270 -0.98 10.38 32.90
N CYS A 271 -0.82 9.16 32.37
CA CYS A 271 -1.88 8.15 32.28
C CYS A 271 -1.39 6.82 32.90
N PRO A 272 -1.55 6.61 34.22
CA PRO A 272 -1.00 5.45 34.93
C PRO A 272 -1.38 4.10 34.33
N PHE A 273 -2.62 4.00 33.83
CA PHE A 273 -3.14 2.83 33.12
C PHE A 273 -2.29 2.41 31.91
N LEU A 274 -1.93 3.36 31.05
CA LEU A 274 -1.10 3.09 29.85
C LEU A 274 0.39 3.10 30.17
N ALA A 275 0.83 3.93 31.12
CA ALA A 275 2.22 3.98 31.57
C ALA A 275 2.68 2.65 32.17
N ASN A 276 1.83 1.98 32.94
CA ASN A 276 2.16 0.69 33.55
C ASN A 276 2.30 -0.43 32.50
N LEU A 277 1.59 -0.36 31.36
CA LEU A 277 1.79 -1.28 30.24
C LEU A 277 3.16 -1.14 29.57
N LEU A 278 3.82 0.02 29.68
CA LEU A 278 5.18 0.19 29.19
C LEU A 278 6.20 -0.59 30.02
N LYS A 279 5.92 -0.81 31.31
CA LYS A 279 6.81 -1.51 32.25
C LYS A 279 6.78 -3.04 32.11
N VAL A 280 5.73 -3.59 31.47
CA VAL A 280 5.58 -5.04 31.26
C VAL A 280 6.33 -5.48 29.99
N GLU A 281 7.20 -6.49 30.08
CA GLU A 281 7.86 -7.13 28.93
C GLU A 281 7.83 -8.66 29.07
N PRO A 282 7.51 -9.43 28.02
CA PRO A 282 7.11 -8.98 26.68
C PRO A 282 5.66 -8.48 26.62
N LYS A 283 5.43 -7.37 25.90
CA LYS A 283 4.07 -6.81 25.69
C LYS A 283 3.26 -7.69 24.75
N THR A 284 2.02 -8.00 25.11
CA THR A 284 1.09 -8.75 24.25
C THR A 284 0.65 -7.91 23.04
N PRO A 285 0.21 -8.53 21.93
CA PRO A 285 -0.29 -7.79 20.76
C PRO A 285 -1.46 -6.84 21.08
N ALA A 286 -2.38 -7.25 21.96
CA ALA A 286 -3.46 -6.40 22.42
C ALA A 286 -2.95 -5.17 23.20
N GLN A 287 -1.92 -5.34 24.04
CA GLN A 287 -1.28 -4.23 24.76
C GLN A 287 -0.52 -3.30 23.80
N ARG A 288 0.20 -3.84 22.81
CA ARG A 288 0.88 -3.03 21.78
C ARG A 288 -0.12 -2.26 20.90
N LEU A 289 -1.21 -2.91 20.52
CA LEU A 289 -2.29 -2.30 19.76
C LEU A 289 -3.00 -1.22 20.58
N LEU A 290 -3.28 -1.48 21.85
CA LEU A 290 -3.85 -0.51 22.77
C LEU A 290 -2.93 0.71 22.92
N LEU A 291 -1.62 0.51 23.13
CA LEU A 291 -0.64 1.60 23.23
C LEU A 291 -0.55 2.40 21.92
N SER A 292 -0.51 1.72 20.76
CA SER A 292 -0.45 2.34 19.44
C SER A 292 -1.73 3.13 19.12
N LYS A 293 -2.90 2.55 19.37
CA LYS A 293 -4.20 3.19 19.12
C LYS A 293 -4.55 4.27 20.14
N SER A 294 -3.98 4.19 21.33
CA SER A 294 -4.15 5.24 22.34
C SER A 294 -3.32 6.46 22.00
N GLN A 295 -2.36 6.40 21.07
CA GLN A 295 -1.57 7.57 20.71
C GLN A 295 -2.44 8.64 20.04
N CYS A 296 -2.53 9.80 20.68
CA CYS A 296 -3.30 10.95 20.18
C CYS A 296 -2.41 12.07 19.64
N GLY A 297 -1.08 11.97 19.79
CA GLY A 297 -0.15 12.92 19.23
C GLY A 297 1.29 12.73 19.70
N LEU A 298 2.13 13.70 19.36
CA LEU A 298 3.51 13.83 19.83
C LEU A 298 3.74 15.28 20.29
N ASP A 299 4.26 15.46 21.50
CA ASP A 299 4.70 16.78 21.97
C ASP A 299 6.17 17.00 21.62
N ASN A 300 6.42 17.78 20.59
CA ASN A 300 7.76 18.09 20.09
C ASN A 300 8.52 19.11 20.97
N ARG A 301 7.94 19.60 22.07
CA ARG A 301 8.55 20.59 22.97
C ARG A 301 9.39 19.98 24.10
N VAL A 302 9.29 18.67 24.31
CA VAL A 302 9.96 17.96 25.42
C VAL A 302 11.07 17.05 24.88
N GLU A 303 12.18 16.88 25.58
CA GLU A 303 13.25 15.94 25.20
C GLU A 303 13.02 14.52 25.77
N GLY A 304 13.40 13.49 25.01
CA GLY A 304 13.24 12.08 25.38
C GLY A 304 12.08 11.36 24.68
N LEU A 305 12.34 10.18 24.11
CA LEU A 305 11.42 9.45 23.21
C LEU A 305 10.06 9.12 23.86
N VAL A 306 10.06 8.73 25.15
CA VAL A 306 8.83 8.38 25.88
C VAL A 306 8.06 9.62 26.34
N ASN A 307 8.77 10.67 26.76
CA ASN A 307 8.17 11.90 27.26
C ASN A 307 7.46 12.72 26.17
N ARG A 308 7.78 12.47 24.90
CA ARG A 308 7.12 13.09 23.74
C ARG A 308 5.79 12.42 23.38
N ILE A 309 5.49 11.22 23.88
CA ILE A 309 4.32 10.45 23.44
C ILE A 309 3.08 10.95 24.17
N LEU A 310 2.09 11.41 23.41
CA LEU A 310 0.78 11.77 23.92
C LEU A 310 -0.20 10.62 23.68
N VAL A 311 -0.95 10.24 24.71
CA VAL A 311 -1.97 9.21 24.68
C VAL A 311 -3.33 9.72 25.13
N CYS A 312 -4.38 9.14 24.58
CA CYS A 312 -5.75 9.37 24.93
C CYS A 312 -6.09 8.62 26.23
N CYS A 313 -6.14 9.33 27.34
CA CYS A 313 -6.42 8.73 28.65
C CYS A 313 -7.90 8.93 29.04
N PRO A 314 -8.66 7.86 29.32
CA PRO A 314 -10.03 7.98 29.83
C PRO A 314 -10.08 8.72 31.17
N GLN A 315 -11.14 9.47 31.41
CA GLN A 315 -11.24 10.32 32.61
C GLN A 315 -11.28 9.49 33.91
N SER A 316 -12.02 8.38 33.92
CA SER A 316 -12.09 7.39 35.00
C SER A 316 -10.76 6.75 35.39
N LYS A 317 -9.75 6.79 34.50
CA LYS A 317 -8.42 6.19 34.68
C LYS A 317 -7.33 7.22 34.98
N ARG A 318 -7.67 8.50 35.03
CA ARG A 318 -6.76 9.60 35.36
C ARG A 318 -6.75 9.91 36.86
N ASP A 319 -7.89 9.73 37.52
CA ASP A 319 -8.09 10.06 38.94
C ASP A 319 -7.97 8.84 39.88
N ALA A 320 -7.54 7.69 39.36
CA ALA A 320 -7.32 6.49 40.16
C ALA A 320 -6.02 6.64 40.98
N ASN A 321 -6.17 7.06 42.24
CA ASN A 321 -5.10 7.03 43.23
C ASN A 321 -4.55 5.60 43.39
N GLU A 322 -3.23 5.53 43.61
CA GLU A 322 -2.50 4.32 44.01
C GLU A 322 -3.14 3.70 45.25
N ASP A 323 -3.99 2.67 45.07
CA ASP A 323 -4.27 1.64 46.09
C ASP A 323 -5.04 0.45 45.47
N THR A 324 -4.28 -0.47 44.84
CA THR A 324 -4.54 -1.93 44.69
C THR A 324 -5.81 -2.47 43.96
N PRO A 325 -5.83 -3.74 43.50
CA PRO A 325 -4.77 -4.75 43.49
C PRO A 325 -4.28 -5.11 42.07
N GLU A 326 -3.10 -5.73 42.03
CA GLU A 326 -2.62 -6.57 40.92
C GLU A 326 -3.78 -7.43 40.38
N VAL A 327 -4.32 -7.05 39.23
CA VAL A 327 -4.87 -8.06 38.33
C VAL A 327 -3.65 -8.67 37.68
N ALA A 328 -3.19 -9.79 38.24
CA ALA A 328 -2.34 -10.72 37.54
C ALA A 328 -3.06 -11.04 36.21
N LEU A 329 -2.63 -10.40 35.13
CA LEU A 329 -2.92 -10.88 33.79
C LEU A 329 -2.05 -12.12 33.67
N GLU A 330 -2.65 -13.27 34.01
CA GLU A 330 -2.15 -14.57 33.59
C GLU A 330 -1.71 -14.48 32.13
N GLU A 331 -0.60 -15.14 31.78
CA GLU A 331 -0.17 -15.36 30.41
C GLU A 331 -1.34 -15.93 29.60
N GLY A 332 -2.12 -15.04 28.99
CA GLY A 332 -3.35 -15.36 28.30
C GLY A 332 -3.02 -16.07 27.00
N GLN A 333 -2.84 -17.38 27.07
CA GLN A 333 -2.93 -18.29 25.95
C GLN A 333 -4.13 -17.87 25.09
N GLN A 334 -3.88 -17.35 23.87
CA GLN A 334 -4.95 -16.98 22.96
C GLN A 334 -5.90 -18.19 22.81
N PRO A 335 -7.20 -18.06 23.16
CA PRO A 335 -8.10 -19.19 23.26
C PRO A 335 -8.16 -19.93 21.93
N GLY A 336 -7.72 -21.19 21.94
CA GLY A 336 -7.55 -22.01 20.73
C GLY A 336 -8.86 -22.38 20.04
N ASN A 337 -10.00 -22.02 20.63
CA ASN A 337 -11.34 -22.25 20.13
C ASN A 337 -11.98 -21.05 19.41
N VAL A 338 -11.31 -19.91 19.38
CA VAL A 338 -11.84 -18.68 18.76
C VAL A 338 -11.16 -18.42 17.43
N LEU A 339 -11.95 -18.05 16.42
CA LEU A 339 -11.42 -17.55 15.15
C LEU A 339 -10.96 -16.09 15.34
N PRO A 340 -9.74 -15.75 14.92
CA PRO A 340 -9.24 -14.37 15.01
C PRO A 340 -10.04 -13.40 14.14
N GLY A 341 -10.18 -12.16 14.61
CA GLY A 341 -10.70 -11.05 13.80
C GLY A 341 -9.72 -10.63 12.70
N SER A 342 -10.20 -9.83 11.75
CA SER A 342 -9.41 -9.30 10.62
C SER A 342 -8.27 -8.36 11.05
N ASP A 343 -8.26 -7.92 12.30
CA ASP A 343 -7.15 -7.21 12.92
C ASP A 343 -5.94 -8.12 13.25
N VAL A 344 -6.18 -9.42 13.42
CA VAL A 344 -5.17 -10.43 13.80
C VAL A 344 -4.80 -11.36 12.63
N CYS A 345 -5.78 -11.80 11.84
CA CYS A 345 -5.55 -12.73 10.74
C CYS A 345 -5.25 -12.04 9.39
N GLY A 346 -4.81 -12.83 8.42
CA GLY A 346 -4.67 -12.40 7.02
C GLY A 346 -3.66 -11.28 6.81
N PHE A 347 -2.71 -11.12 7.74
CA PHE A 347 -1.64 -10.13 7.65
C PHE A 347 -0.48 -10.64 6.80
N LEU A 348 -0.15 -9.93 5.72
CA LEU A 348 1.04 -10.18 4.90
C LEU A 348 2.04 -9.03 5.05
N PHE A 349 3.30 -9.32 5.36
CA PHE A 349 4.39 -8.34 5.51
C PHE A 349 5.29 -8.22 4.25
N ALA A 350 4.88 -8.80 3.11
CA ALA A 350 5.73 -8.96 1.93
C ALA A 350 5.10 -8.32 0.68
N ASP A 351 5.96 -7.79 -0.19
CA ASP A 351 5.58 -7.16 -1.47
C ASP A 351 5.12 -8.21 -2.49
N ARG A 352 3.98 -7.94 -3.13
CA ARG A 352 3.37 -8.82 -4.15
C ARG A 352 4.17 -8.72 -5.46
N ILE A 353 4.63 -9.87 -5.97
CA ILE A 353 5.29 -9.99 -7.29
C ILE A 353 4.42 -10.90 -8.15
N PHE A 354 4.13 -10.49 -9.39
CA PHE A 354 3.34 -11.25 -10.35
C PHE A 354 4.21 -12.10 -11.28
N GLY A 355 3.77 -13.32 -11.59
CA GLY A 355 4.53 -14.33 -12.33
C GLY A 355 5.16 -15.35 -11.38
N GLY A 356 4.96 -16.66 -11.64
CA GLY A 356 5.38 -17.73 -10.74
C GLY A 356 6.85 -17.62 -10.36
N THR A 357 7.13 -17.37 -9.07
CA THR A 357 8.46 -17.07 -8.54
C THR A 357 8.58 -17.54 -7.08
N ASN A 358 9.80 -17.58 -6.55
CA ASN A 358 10.03 -17.87 -5.14
C ASN A 358 9.35 -16.81 -4.25
N THR A 359 8.76 -17.26 -3.14
CA THR A 359 8.23 -16.35 -2.12
C THR A 359 9.35 -15.63 -1.36
N SER A 360 9.03 -14.48 -0.78
CA SER A 360 9.91 -13.89 0.25
C SER A 360 9.88 -14.72 1.54
N LEU A 361 10.95 -14.61 2.34
CA LEU A 361 11.16 -15.37 3.59
C LEU A 361 9.95 -15.34 4.56
N TRP A 362 9.19 -14.24 4.58
CA TRP A 362 8.07 -14.03 5.51
C TRP A 362 6.68 -14.09 4.85
N GLU A 363 6.64 -14.39 3.54
CA GLU A 363 5.40 -14.34 2.77
C GLU A 363 4.52 -15.56 3.08
N PHE A 364 3.20 -15.35 3.17
CA PHE A 364 2.20 -16.36 3.54
C PHE A 364 2.54 -17.08 4.87
N PRO A 365 2.54 -16.36 6.01
CA PRO A 365 2.93 -16.90 7.33
C PRO A 365 1.93 -17.92 7.91
N TRP A 366 0.79 -18.12 7.27
CA TRP A 366 -0.20 -19.14 7.61
C TRP A 366 0.05 -20.48 6.94
N MET A 367 1.02 -20.58 6.02
CA MET A 367 1.30 -21.82 5.32
C MET A 367 1.81 -22.90 6.27
N VAL A 368 1.26 -24.10 6.11
CA VAL A 368 1.57 -25.26 6.95
C VAL A 368 1.96 -26.44 6.06
N LEU A 369 3.00 -27.18 6.44
CA LEU A 369 3.29 -28.50 5.86
C LEU A 369 2.80 -29.60 6.79
N LEU A 370 2.11 -30.60 6.24
CA LEU A 370 1.69 -31.79 6.98
C LEU A 370 2.77 -32.86 6.88
N GLN A 371 3.26 -33.30 8.05
CA GLN A 371 4.35 -34.24 8.19
C GLN A 371 3.80 -35.65 8.50
N TYR A 372 4.05 -36.57 7.57
CA TYR A 372 3.62 -37.96 7.65
C TYR A 372 4.76 -38.86 8.06
N LYS A 373 4.51 -39.76 9.00
CA LYS A 373 5.43 -40.80 9.42
C LYS A 373 5.27 -42.01 8.51
N LYS A 374 6.37 -42.50 7.93
CA LYS A 374 6.37 -43.73 7.14
C LYS A 374 6.28 -44.98 8.03
N PRO A 375 5.76 -46.11 7.53
CA PRO A 375 5.58 -47.30 8.35
C PRO A 375 6.88 -47.91 8.90
N VAL A 376 6.77 -48.39 10.14
CA VAL A 376 7.59 -49.18 11.11
C VAL A 376 9.12 -49.37 10.91
N PHE A 377 9.67 -49.38 9.69
CA PHE A 377 11.11 -49.60 9.45
C PHE A 377 11.88 -48.36 8.97
N SER A 378 11.23 -47.20 8.99
CA SER A 378 11.85 -45.94 8.58
C SER A 378 11.49 -44.82 9.55
N GLU A 379 12.48 -44.23 10.21
CA GLU A 379 12.32 -42.97 10.96
C GLU A 379 12.19 -41.75 10.04
N THR A 380 11.88 -41.96 8.75
CA THR A 380 11.77 -40.87 7.80
C THR A 380 10.35 -40.32 7.77
N TYR A 381 10.29 -39.00 7.73
CA TYR A 381 9.06 -38.25 7.51
C TYR A 381 8.95 -37.85 6.04
N SER A 382 7.74 -37.62 5.57
CA SER A 382 7.48 -37.00 4.28
C SER A 382 6.47 -35.87 4.41
N PHE A 383 6.59 -34.89 3.52
CA PHE A 383 5.63 -33.81 3.37
C PHE A 383 4.81 -34.06 2.10
N ASN A 384 3.54 -34.40 2.27
CA ASN A 384 2.67 -34.79 1.15
C ASN A 384 1.51 -33.82 0.92
N CYS A 385 1.17 -33.04 1.95
CA CYS A 385 0.07 -32.07 1.92
C CYS A 385 0.48 -30.77 2.62
N GLY A 386 -0.22 -29.71 2.29
CA GLY A 386 -0.22 -28.44 2.98
C GLY A 386 -1.51 -28.17 3.76
N GLY A 387 -1.53 -27.00 4.38
CA GLY A 387 -2.69 -26.47 5.10
C GLY A 387 -2.51 -24.99 5.40
N ALA A 388 -3.49 -24.42 6.10
CA ALA A 388 -3.46 -23.04 6.55
C ALA A 388 -3.79 -22.94 8.04
N LEU A 389 -2.98 -22.19 8.79
CA LEU A 389 -3.23 -21.89 10.19
C LEU A 389 -4.48 -20.99 10.31
N LEU A 390 -5.49 -21.40 11.08
CA LEU A 390 -6.71 -20.63 11.32
C LEU A 390 -6.65 -19.81 12.61
N ASN A 391 -6.01 -20.36 13.64
CA ASN A 391 -5.79 -19.70 14.92
C ASN A 391 -4.57 -20.33 15.62
N SER A 392 -4.38 -20.09 16.92
CA SER A 392 -3.23 -20.59 17.67
C SER A 392 -3.20 -22.12 17.79
N ARG A 393 -4.27 -22.85 17.45
CA ARG A 393 -4.39 -24.29 17.72
C ARG A 393 -5.04 -25.12 16.59
N TYR A 394 -5.55 -24.50 15.53
CA TYR A 394 -6.22 -25.20 14.44
C TYR A 394 -5.59 -24.89 13.08
N VAL A 395 -5.38 -25.95 12.30
CA VAL A 395 -4.98 -25.91 10.89
C VAL A 395 -6.13 -26.44 10.04
N LEU A 396 -6.41 -25.75 8.94
CA LEU A 396 -7.37 -26.15 7.91
C LEU A 396 -6.64 -26.83 6.75
N THR A 397 -7.16 -27.97 6.30
CA THR A 397 -6.61 -28.76 5.19
C THR A 397 -7.73 -29.53 4.47
N ALA A 398 -7.38 -30.38 3.50
CA ALA A 398 -8.31 -31.25 2.79
C ALA A 398 -8.57 -32.56 3.56
N GLY A 399 -9.73 -33.16 3.36
CA GLY A 399 -10.07 -34.48 3.91
C GLY A 399 -9.19 -35.58 3.34
N HIS A 400 -8.86 -35.51 2.05
CA HIS A 400 -8.01 -36.49 1.37
C HIS A 400 -6.57 -36.54 1.91
N CYS A 401 -6.11 -35.44 2.54
CA CYS A 401 -4.83 -35.39 3.23
C CYS A 401 -4.81 -36.20 4.53
N LEU A 402 -5.97 -36.55 5.07
CA LEU A 402 -6.11 -37.34 6.30
C LEU A 402 -6.59 -38.76 6.02
N SER A 403 -7.42 -38.94 5.00
CA SER A 403 -7.92 -40.25 4.58
C SER A 403 -8.11 -40.28 3.07
N SER A 404 -7.34 -41.12 2.39
CA SER A 404 -7.45 -41.37 0.95
C SER A 404 -6.89 -42.75 0.61
N ARG A 405 -7.28 -43.28 -0.55
CA ARG A 405 -6.82 -44.57 -1.05
C ARG A 405 -5.28 -44.63 -1.17
N GLU A 406 -4.65 -43.51 -1.50
CA GLU A 406 -3.19 -43.36 -1.63
C GLU A 406 -2.48 -43.44 -0.27
N LEU A 407 -3.04 -42.79 0.76
CA LEU A 407 -2.51 -42.87 2.13
C LEU A 407 -2.65 -44.28 2.69
N ASP A 408 -3.81 -44.93 2.49
CA ASP A 408 -4.05 -46.31 2.92
C ASP A 408 -3.07 -47.29 2.26
N LYS A 409 -2.81 -47.13 0.96
CA LYS A 409 -1.84 -47.96 0.22
C LYS A 409 -0.40 -47.74 0.66
N SER A 410 -0.03 -46.50 1.00
CA SER A 410 1.34 -46.15 1.39
C SER A 410 1.65 -46.43 2.87
N GLY A 411 0.61 -46.62 3.69
CA GLY A 411 0.73 -46.93 5.12
C GLY A 411 1.34 -45.78 5.94
N VAL A 412 1.35 -44.57 5.39
CA VAL A 412 1.85 -43.38 6.10
C VAL A 412 0.75 -42.79 6.98
N ALA A 413 1.12 -42.29 8.15
CA ALA A 413 0.19 -41.67 9.08
C ALA A 413 0.58 -40.22 9.37
N LEU A 414 -0.40 -39.31 9.42
CA LEU A 414 -0.15 -37.93 9.82
C LEU A 414 0.34 -37.90 11.27
N HIS A 415 1.46 -37.21 11.51
CA HIS A 415 2.10 -37.14 12.83
C HIS A 415 2.12 -35.71 13.38
N SER A 416 2.62 -34.76 12.59
CA SER A 416 2.83 -33.38 12.99
C SER A 416 2.55 -32.42 11.84
N VAL A 417 2.49 -31.13 12.17
CA VAL A 417 2.52 -30.04 11.20
C VAL A 417 3.78 -29.21 11.41
N ARG A 418 4.29 -28.62 10.34
CA ARG A 418 5.40 -27.67 10.36
C ARG A 418 4.91 -26.26 10.02
N LEU A 419 5.27 -25.29 10.86
CA LEU A 419 4.92 -23.88 10.75
C LEU A 419 6.19 -23.03 10.57
N GLY A 420 6.07 -21.90 9.86
CA GLY A 420 7.18 -20.95 9.70
C GLY A 420 8.30 -21.40 8.76
N GLU A 421 8.04 -22.41 7.93
CA GLU A 421 8.98 -22.94 6.94
C GLU A 421 9.08 -22.05 5.69
N TRP A 422 10.24 -22.03 5.04
CA TRP A 422 10.45 -21.42 3.73
C TRP A 422 11.28 -22.30 2.79
N ASP A 423 12.46 -22.77 3.22
CA ASP A 423 13.31 -23.72 2.47
C ASP A 423 13.52 -25.02 3.25
N THR A 424 12.81 -26.07 2.84
CA THR A 424 12.78 -27.39 3.50
C THR A 424 14.14 -28.11 3.60
N ARG A 425 15.21 -27.54 3.03
CA ARG A 425 16.59 -28.04 3.11
C ARG A 425 17.40 -27.38 4.22
N THR A 426 16.96 -26.24 4.74
CA THR A 426 17.70 -25.42 5.71
C THR A 426 16.86 -25.11 6.93
N ASP A 427 17.54 -24.94 8.08
CA ASP A 427 16.92 -24.49 9.33
C ASP A 427 18.05 -23.98 10.26
N PRO A 428 18.17 -22.66 10.54
CA PRO A 428 17.30 -21.57 10.11
C PRO A 428 17.46 -21.21 8.63
N ASP A 429 16.37 -20.73 8.05
CA ASP A 429 16.32 -20.21 6.68
C ASP A 429 16.91 -18.82 6.58
N CYS A 430 17.69 -18.55 5.53
CA CYS A 430 18.31 -17.23 5.35
C CYS A 430 18.20 -16.73 3.91
N ALA A 431 17.89 -15.44 3.78
CA ALA A 431 17.92 -14.71 2.52
C ALA A 431 19.03 -13.65 2.53
N VAL A 432 19.74 -13.49 1.41
CA VAL A 432 20.73 -12.43 1.22
C VAL A 432 20.04 -11.26 0.52
N GLN A 433 19.96 -10.11 1.19
CA GLN A 433 19.42 -8.90 0.62
C GLN A 433 20.37 -8.29 -0.43
N LEU A 434 19.86 -7.39 -1.28
CA LEU A 434 20.63 -6.68 -2.32
C LEU A 434 21.84 -5.90 -1.77
N ASN A 435 21.76 -5.44 -0.51
CA ASN A 435 22.86 -4.79 0.22
C ASN A 435 23.90 -5.79 0.77
N LYS A 436 23.84 -7.07 0.37
CA LYS A 436 24.65 -8.19 0.87
C LYS A 436 24.46 -8.53 2.36
N LYS A 437 23.44 -7.97 3.02
CA LYS A 437 23.09 -8.33 4.39
C LYS A 437 22.31 -9.64 4.41
N ARG A 438 22.80 -10.62 5.18
CA ARG A 438 22.10 -11.88 5.42
C ARG A 438 21.06 -11.68 6.52
N ILE A 439 19.81 -12.02 6.24
CA ILE A 439 18.71 -12.05 7.22
C ILE A 439 18.25 -13.49 7.32
N CYS A 440 18.05 -13.98 8.54
CA CYS A 440 17.59 -15.33 8.78
C CYS A 440 16.25 -15.33 9.53
N ALA A 441 15.40 -16.27 9.17
CA ALA A 441 14.21 -16.62 9.90
C ALA A 441 14.59 -17.42 11.15
N PRO A 442 13.81 -17.31 12.24
CA PRO A 442 13.88 -18.29 13.31
C PRO A 442 13.54 -19.68 12.80
N ASN A 443 13.91 -20.70 13.56
CA ASN A 443 13.70 -22.07 13.15
C ASN A 443 12.22 -22.42 12.93
N SER A 444 11.99 -23.35 12.02
CA SER A 444 10.66 -23.93 11.80
C SER A 444 10.12 -24.61 13.07
N ILE A 445 8.79 -24.64 13.21
CA ILE A 445 8.12 -25.17 14.40
C ILE A 445 7.31 -26.41 14.04
N ASP A 446 7.73 -27.57 14.54
CA ASP A 446 7.00 -28.82 14.40
C ASP A 446 6.08 -29.07 15.61
N ILE A 447 4.77 -29.23 15.36
CA ILE A 447 3.77 -29.50 16.40
C ILE A 447 2.98 -30.77 16.04
N GLU A 448 2.95 -31.73 16.96
CA GLU A 448 2.13 -32.94 16.83
C GLU A 448 0.64 -32.61 16.69
N VAL A 449 -0.05 -33.44 15.91
CA VAL A 449 -1.52 -33.38 15.78
C VAL A 449 -2.16 -34.12 16.95
N GLU A 450 -3.01 -33.43 17.70
CA GLU A 450 -3.81 -34.02 18.78
C GLU A 450 -5.06 -34.71 18.24
N LYS A 451 -5.75 -34.05 17.30
CA LYS A 451 -7.02 -34.55 16.76
C LYS A 451 -7.18 -34.16 15.30
N SER A 452 -7.57 -35.15 14.51
CA SER A 452 -7.94 -35.02 13.11
C SER A 452 -9.47 -35.04 12.98
N ILE A 453 -10.05 -34.00 12.40
CA ILE A 453 -11.51 -33.84 12.26
C ILE A 453 -11.84 -33.73 10.77
N ILE A 454 -12.28 -34.83 10.17
CA ILE A 454 -12.72 -34.89 8.78
C ILE A 454 -14.21 -34.52 8.71
N HIS A 455 -14.62 -33.79 7.68
CA HIS A 455 -16.05 -33.51 7.46
C HIS A 455 -16.87 -34.80 7.34
N GLU A 456 -18.00 -34.87 8.03
CA GLU A 456 -18.79 -36.10 8.19
C GLU A 456 -19.35 -36.65 6.87
N GLN A 457 -19.54 -35.76 5.90
CA GLN A 457 -20.00 -36.09 4.56
C GLN A 457 -18.87 -36.25 3.53
N TYR A 458 -17.61 -36.27 3.97
CA TYR A 458 -16.48 -36.59 3.10
C TYR A 458 -16.42 -38.10 2.86
N SER A 459 -16.14 -38.51 1.62
CA SER A 459 -16.02 -39.91 1.25
C SER A 459 -14.64 -40.16 0.62
N PRO A 460 -13.69 -40.78 1.34
CA PRO A 460 -12.29 -40.96 0.90
C PRO A 460 -12.14 -41.69 -0.44
N ASN A 461 -13.06 -42.61 -0.74
CA ASN A 461 -13.03 -43.44 -1.95
C ASN A 461 -13.85 -42.87 -3.11
N SER A 462 -14.49 -41.71 -2.92
CA SER A 462 -15.30 -41.09 -3.97
C SER A 462 -14.43 -40.33 -4.97
N VAL A 463 -14.68 -40.58 -6.25
CA VAL A 463 -14.04 -39.85 -7.37
C VAL A 463 -14.48 -38.37 -7.40
N ASP A 464 -15.59 -38.03 -6.75
CA ASP A 464 -16.10 -36.66 -6.74
C ASP A 464 -15.49 -35.78 -5.65
N GLN A 465 -14.78 -36.36 -4.67
CA GLN A 465 -14.11 -35.63 -3.58
C GLN A 465 -15.00 -34.54 -2.94
N LYS A 466 -16.30 -34.84 -2.78
CA LYS A 466 -17.26 -33.88 -2.18
C LYS A 466 -16.94 -33.67 -0.71
N ASN A 467 -17.10 -32.44 -0.25
CA ASN A 467 -16.83 -32.03 1.13
C ASN A 467 -15.39 -32.33 1.58
N ASP A 468 -14.44 -32.18 0.67
CA ASP A 468 -13.02 -32.43 0.91
C ASP A 468 -12.39 -31.31 1.76
N ILE A 469 -12.66 -31.37 3.06
CA ILE A 469 -12.23 -30.41 4.09
C ILE A 469 -12.02 -31.13 5.42
N ALA A 470 -10.99 -30.73 6.14
CA ALA A 470 -10.68 -31.23 7.47
C ALA A 470 -9.98 -30.20 8.35
N LEU A 471 -10.10 -30.37 9.66
CA LEU A 471 -9.42 -29.59 10.68
C LEU A 471 -8.43 -30.45 11.45
N LEU A 472 -7.28 -29.87 11.77
CA LEU A 472 -6.27 -30.46 12.64
C LEU A 472 -6.17 -29.62 13.90
N ARG A 473 -6.45 -30.22 15.06
CA ARG A 473 -6.17 -29.63 16.37
C ARG A 473 -4.72 -29.95 16.74
N LEU A 474 -3.94 -28.91 17.04
CA LEU A 474 -2.55 -29.01 17.45
C LEU A 474 -2.44 -29.40 18.92
N LYS A 475 -1.48 -30.25 19.28
CA LYS A 475 -1.21 -30.70 20.66
C LYS A 475 -0.85 -29.56 21.60
N ARG A 476 -0.14 -28.54 21.08
CA ARG A 476 0.15 -27.29 21.79
C ARG A 476 -0.23 -26.07 20.96
N SER A 477 -0.56 -24.96 21.62
CA SER A 477 -0.85 -23.71 20.92
C SER A 477 0.45 -23.09 20.40
N VAL A 478 0.38 -22.45 19.24
CA VAL A 478 1.48 -21.68 18.66
C VAL A 478 1.32 -20.19 18.98
N SER A 479 2.45 -19.52 19.21
CA SER A 479 2.50 -18.06 19.36
C SER A 479 2.63 -17.40 18.00
N TYR A 480 1.88 -16.32 17.78
CA TYR A 480 1.97 -15.58 16.53
C TYR A 480 3.27 -14.76 16.46
N THR A 481 3.94 -14.86 15.33
CA THR A 481 5.18 -14.15 14.99
C THR A 481 5.04 -13.52 13.61
N ASP A 482 6.08 -12.92 13.04
CA ASP A 482 5.98 -12.36 11.67
C ASP A 482 5.97 -13.45 10.58
N TYR A 483 6.27 -14.70 10.95
CA TYR A 483 6.39 -15.86 10.06
C TYR A 483 5.43 -17.01 10.41
N VAL A 484 4.71 -16.91 11.53
CA VAL A 484 3.61 -17.81 11.91
C VAL A 484 2.40 -16.99 12.31
N ARG A 485 1.39 -16.93 11.46
CA ARG A 485 0.14 -16.18 11.71
C ARG A 485 -1.06 -16.87 11.07
N PRO A 486 -2.28 -16.60 11.57
CA PRO A 486 -3.46 -17.20 10.96
C PRO A 486 -3.92 -16.47 9.70
N ILE A 487 -4.52 -17.20 8.75
CA ILE A 487 -5.28 -16.63 7.63
C ILE A 487 -6.73 -16.34 8.06
N CYS A 488 -7.39 -15.35 7.43
CA CYS A 488 -8.79 -15.08 7.72
C CYS A 488 -9.73 -16.05 7.00
N LEU A 489 -10.88 -16.35 7.63
CA LEU A 489 -12.00 -17.01 6.97
C LEU A 489 -12.97 -15.95 6.42
N PRO A 490 -13.59 -16.16 5.25
CA PRO A 490 -14.52 -15.19 4.65
C PRO A 490 -15.89 -15.20 5.35
N THR A 491 -15.93 -14.75 6.59
CA THR A 491 -17.12 -14.82 7.47
C THR A 491 -18.22 -13.84 7.10
N ASP A 492 -17.89 -12.77 6.37
CA ASP A 492 -18.86 -11.77 5.91
C ASP A 492 -19.58 -12.24 4.65
N ASP A 493 -20.91 -12.05 4.61
CA ASP A 493 -21.77 -12.54 3.52
C ASP A 493 -21.38 -11.99 2.13
N LEU A 494 -20.81 -10.78 2.08
CA LEU A 494 -20.30 -10.15 0.86
C LEU A 494 -19.09 -10.89 0.28
N VAL A 495 -18.29 -11.54 1.14
CA VAL A 495 -17.07 -12.27 0.76
C VAL A 495 -17.34 -13.77 0.65
N ARG A 496 -18.36 -14.29 1.34
CA ARG A 496 -18.64 -15.73 1.47
C ARG A 496 -18.95 -16.45 0.15
N ASN A 497 -19.50 -15.75 -0.84
CA ASN A 497 -20.17 -16.40 -1.98
C ASN A 497 -19.71 -16.02 -3.39
N ASN A 498 -18.95 -14.93 -3.58
CA ASN A 498 -18.59 -14.49 -4.92
C ASN A 498 -17.12 -14.08 -5.04
N PHE A 499 -16.33 -14.97 -5.64
CA PHE A 499 -14.95 -14.68 -6.04
C PHE A 499 -14.73 -14.86 -7.55
N VAL A 500 -15.80 -14.87 -8.35
CA VAL A 500 -15.67 -14.88 -9.82
C VAL A 500 -14.97 -13.58 -10.22
N ASP A 501 -13.99 -13.67 -11.13
CA ASP A 501 -13.14 -12.57 -11.63
C ASP A 501 -12.10 -11.99 -10.65
N TYR A 502 -11.91 -12.59 -9.47
CA TYR A 502 -10.78 -12.25 -8.59
C TYR A 502 -9.50 -12.99 -9.02
N GLY A 503 -8.38 -12.26 -9.04
CA GLY A 503 -7.06 -12.86 -9.04
C GLY A 503 -6.74 -13.42 -7.65
N MET A 504 -6.52 -14.72 -7.57
CA MET A 504 -6.23 -15.44 -6.32
C MET A 504 -4.78 -15.89 -6.29
N ASP A 505 -4.21 -15.98 -5.09
CA ASP A 505 -2.85 -16.45 -4.89
C ASP A 505 -2.85 -17.89 -4.36
N VAL A 506 -1.98 -18.71 -4.93
CA VAL A 506 -1.66 -20.06 -4.46
C VAL A 506 -0.20 -20.06 -4.06
N ALA A 507 0.10 -20.64 -2.91
CA ALA A 507 1.47 -20.81 -2.44
C ALA A 507 1.68 -22.22 -1.89
N GLY A 508 2.92 -22.71 -1.96
CA GLY A 508 3.27 -24.02 -1.44
C GLY A 508 4.63 -24.53 -1.93
N TRP A 509 4.88 -25.81 -1.65
CA TRP A 509 6.12 -26.52 -1.98
C TRP A 509 5.87 -27.64 -2.99
N GLY A 510 4.72 -27.60 -3.66
CA GLY A 510 4.22 -28.67 -4.50
C GLY A 510 5.01 -28.92 -5.77
N LEU A 511 4.47 -29.83 -6.60
CA LEU A 511 5.15 -30.27 -7.81
C LEU A 511 5.33 -29.11 -8.79
N THR A 512 6.57 -28.90 -9.18
CA THR A 512 6.96 -27.96 -10.24
C THR A 512 6.73 -28.56 -11.62
N GLU A 513 6.99 -27.78 -12.67
CA GLU A 513 6.97 -28.23 -14.08
C GLU A 513 7.82 -29.48 -14.37
N ASN A 514 8.82 -29.75 -13.52
CA ASN A 514 9.68 -30.92 -13.59
C ASN A 514 9.13 -32.14 -12.82
N MET A 515 7.88 -32.07 -12.35
CA MET A 515 7.23 -33.09 -11.50
C MET A 515 8.03 -33.43 -10.24
N GLN A 516 8.72 -32.43 -9.68
CA GLN A 516 9.45 -32.53 -8.41
C GLN A 516 8.95 -31.46 -7.43
N PRO A 517 8.80 -31.78 -6.13
CA PRO A 517 8.49 -30.79 -5.11
C PRO A 517 9.56 -29.71 -5.08
N SER A 518 9.14 -28.45 -4.90
CA SER A 518 10.08 -27.35 -4.70
C SER A 518 10.58 -27.37 -3.25
N PRO A 519 11.89 -27.31 -3.00
CA PRO A 519 12.37 -27.17 -1.63
C PRO A 519 12.05 -25.80 -1.03
N ILE A 520 11.92 -24.77 -1.89
CA ILE A 520 11.60 -23.39 -1.51
C ILE A 520 10.12 -23.13 -1.79
N LYS A 521 9.44 -22.43 -0.88
CA LYS A 521 8.04 -22.04 -1.04
C LYS A 521 7.86 -21.13 -2.27
N LEU A 522 7.00 -21.54 -3.18
CA LEU A 522 6.65 -20.83 -4.41
C LEU A 522 5.29 -20.16 -4.29
N LYS A 523 5.02 -19.17 -5.14
CA LYS A 523 3.70 -18.56 -5.31
C LYS A 523 3.33 -18.41 -6.78
N ILE A 524 2.03 -18.40 -7.05
CA ILE A 524 1.47 -18.06 -8.36
C ILE A 524 0.09 -17.41 -8.17
N SER A 525 -0.20 -16.40 -9.00
CA SER A 525 -1.54 -15.84 -9.10
C SER A 525 -2.34 -16.54 -10.20
N VAL A 526 -3.57 -16.95 -9.88
CA VAL A 526 -4.48 -17.69 -10.75
C VAL A 526 -5.82 -16.97 -10.85
N ASN A 527 -6.49 -17.09 -11.99
CA ASN A 527 -7.84 -16.56 -12.17
C ASN A 527 -8.88 -17.65 -11.90
N VAL A 528 -9.97 -17.27 -11.24
CA VAL A 528 -11.08 -18.18 -10.96
C VAL A 528 -11.89 -18.44 -12.23
N TRP A 529 -12.17 -19.71 -12.50
CA TRP A 529 -13.02 -20.13 -13.62
C TRP A 529 -14.48 -20.23 -13.19
N ASN A 530 -15.40 -19.95 -14.12
CA ASN A 530 -16.82 -20.22 -13.92
C ASN A 530 -17.04 -21.73 -13.69
N LEU A 531 -17.90 -22.07 -12.74
CA LEU A 531 -18.17 -23.45 -12.35
C LEU A 531 -18.63 -24.32 -13.53
N THR A 532 -19.52 -23.82 -14.39
CA THR A 532 -20.03 -24.54 -15.55
C THR A 532 -18.90 -24.84 -16.54
N THR A 533 -18.03 -23.87 -16.78
CA THR A 533 -16.86 -24.04 -17.66
C THR A 533 -15.88 -25.06 -17.07
N CYS A 534 -15.61 -24.99 -15.76
CA CYS A 534 -14.76 -25.95 -15.06
C CYS A 534 -15.34 -27.38 -15.11
N GLN A 535 -16.63 -27.54 -14.82
CA GLN A 535 -17.31 -28.84 -14.85
C GLN A 535 -17.26 -29.49 -16.23
N SER A 536 -17.43 -28.70 -17.30
CA SER A 536 -17.37 -29.21 -18.68
C SER A 536 -16.01 -29.82 -19.04
N LYS A 537 -14.92 -29.43 -18.37
CA LYS A 537 -13.58 -30.00 -18.57
C LYS A 537 -13.39 -31.33 -17.85
N TYR A 538 -13.97 -31.49 -16.66
CA TYR A 538 -13.78 -32.67 -15.80
C TYR A 538 -14.78 -33.81 -16.06
N THR A 539 -15.51 -33.78 -17.18
CA THR A 539 -16.47 -34.84 -17.55
C THR A 539 -15.81 -36.17 -17.89
N THR A 540 -14.53 -36.18 -18.29
CA THR A 540 -13.87 -37.35 -18.90
C THR A 540 -12.51 -37.70 -18.29
N PHE A 541 -11.92 -36.84 -17.45
CA PHE A 541 -10.63 -37.10 -16.81
C PHE A 541 -10.51 -36.33 -15.49
N LYS A 542 -10.27 -37.06 -14.39
CA LYS A 542 -10.00 -36.51 -13.05
C LYS A 542 -8.72 -37.20 -12.54
N ASP A 543 -7.64 -36.44 -12.41
CA ASP A 543 -6.42 -36.88 -11.72
C ASP A 543 -6.11 -35.86 -10.61
N THR A 544 -5.01 -36.02 -9.88
CA THR A 544 -4.58 -35.14 -8.78
C THR A 544 -3.18 -34.57 -9.01
N CYS A 545 -3.04 -33.27 -9.24
CA CYS A 545 -1.74 -32.61 -9.14
C CYS A 545 -1.23 -32.74 -7.69
N GLY A 546 -0.08 -33.38 -7.49
CA GLY A 546 0.49 -33.61 -6.17
C GLY A 546 1.25 -32.38 -5.63
N GLY A 547 1.37 -32.30 -4.30
CA GLY A 547 2.34 -31.44 -3.62
C GLY A 547 1.81 -30.16 -2.97
N ASP A 548 0.73 -29.56 -3.48
CA ASP A 548 0.02 -28.44 -2.81
C ASP A 548 -1.36 -28.84 -2.26
N SER A 549 -1.66 -30.15 -2.27
CA SER A 549 -2.87 -30.75 -1.71
C SER A 549 -3.18 -30.24 -0.31
N GLY A 550 -4.41 -29.79 -0.06
CA GLY A 550 -4.81 -29.23 1.23
C GLY A 550 -4.34 -27.80 1.50
N GLY A 551 -3.48 -27.22 0.65
CA GLY A 551 -3.04 -25.83 0.76
C GLY A 551 -4.15 -24.80 0.47
N PRO A 552 -3.97 -23.54 0.90
CA PRO A 552 -4.97 -22.49 0.71
C PRO A 552 -4.92 -21.86 -0.69
N LEU A 553 -6.11 -21.67 -1.27
CA LEU A 553 -6.35 -20.69 -2.33
C LEU A 553 -6.78 -19.39 -1.66
N MET A 554 -6.02 -18.32 -1.88
CA MET A 554 -6.09 -17.11 -1.08
C MET A 554 -6.54 -15.92 -1.91
N VAL A 555 -7.27 -15.00 -1.29
CA VAL A 555 -7.67 -13.74 -1.91
C VAL A 555 -7.32 -12.58 -0.98
N GLY A 556 -6.58 -11.61 -1.50
CA GLY A 556 -6.36 -10.32 -0.85
C GLY A 556 -7.56 -9.40 -1.08
N ILE A 557 -8.17 -8.92 0.00
CA ILE A 557 -9.28 -7.96 -0.05
C ILE A 557 -8.88 -6.73 0.74
N ASN A 558 -9.04 -5.56 0.13
CA ASN A 558 -8.81 -4.30 0.83
C ASN A 558 -9.96 -4.02 1.80
N SER A 559 -9.66 -4.06 3.10
CA SER A 559 -10.60 -3.74 4.17
C SER A 559 -10.01 -2.62 5.03
N GLY A 560 -10.65 -1.45 5.03
CA GLY A 560 -10.22 -0.31 5.84
C GLY A 560 -8.85 0.26 5.48
N GLY A 561 -8.44 0.18 4.20
CA GLY A 561 -7.13 0.69 3.74
C GLY A 561 -5.97 -0.27 3.95
N ARG A 562 -6.25 -1.54 4.24
CA ARG A 562 -5.25 -2.61 4.37
C ARG A 562 -5.71 -3.85 3.60
N GLU A 563 -4.77 -4.51 2.92
CA GLU A 563 -5.03 -5.82 2.33
C GLU A 563 -5.09 -6.90 3.42
N VAL A 564 -6.20 -7.64 3.44
CA VAL A 564 -6.45 -8.76 4.34
C VAL A 564 -6.65 -10.02 3.50
N PHE A 565 -5.87 -11.05 3.80
CA PHE A 565 -5.94 -12.33 3.09
C PHE A 565 -6.98 -13.26 3.71
N TYR A 566 -7.86 -13.74 2.86
CA TYR A 566 -8.88 -14.73 3.19
C TYR A 566 -8.60 -16.04 2.47
N ILE A 567 -8.84 -17.17 3.14
CA ILE A 567 -8.83 -18.48 2.49
C ILE A 567 -10.16 -18.68 1.74
N ALA A 568 -10.14 -18.54 0.41
CA ALA A 568 -11.30 -18.72 -0.44
C ALA A 568 -11.56 -20.21 -0.77
N GLY A 569 -10.50 -21.00 -0.83
CA GLY A 569 -10.58 -22.43 -1.15
C GLY A 569 -9.44 -23.26 -0.56
N ILE A 570 -9.61 -24.58 -0.61
CA ILE A 570 -8.63 -25.59 -0.19
C ILE A 570 -8.31 -26.46 -1.41
N THR A 571 -7.04 -26.66 -1.74
CA THR A 571 -6.63 -27.47 -2.89
C THR A 571 -7.13 -28.91 -2.73
N SER A 572 -7.99 -29.36 -3.65
CA SER A 572 -8.60 -30.69 -3.61
C SER A 572 -8.02 -31.61 -4.69
N TYR A 573 -8.29 -31.35 -5.97
CA TYR A 573 -7.79 -32.18 -7.08
C TYR A 573 -7.55 -31.37 -8.36
N GLY A 574 -6.87 -31.95 -9.35
CA GLY A 574 -6.52 -31.29 -10.60
C GLY A 574 -5.68 -32.19 -11.51
N THR A 575 -5.54 -31.89 -12.80
CA THR A 575 -4.88 -32.85 -13.73
C THR A 575 -3.41 -33.16 -13.42
N LYS A 576 -2.94 -34.34 -13.85
CA LYS A 576 -1.52 -34.64 -14.06
C LYS A 576 -1.18 -34.58 -15.56
N PRO A 577 -0.13 -33.87 -15.98
CA PRO A 577 0.78 -33.05 -15.18
C PRO A 577 0.09 -31.80 -14.59
N CYS A 578 0.65 -31.30 -13.48
CA CYS A 578 0.23 -30.07 -12.82
C CYS A 578 0.33 -28.87 -13.77
N GLY A 579 -0.62 -27.93 -13.66
CA GLY A 579 -0.57 -26.68 -14.44
C GLY A 579 -0.80 -26.85 -15.94
N LEU A 580 -1.40 -27.96 -16.39
CA LEU A 580 -1.69 -28.21 -17.80
C LEU A 580 -2.57 -27.09 -18.38
N LYS A 581 -2.05 -26.39 -19.40
CA LYS A 581 -2.74 -25.25 -20.02
C LYS A 581 -4.15 -25.66 -20.47
N GLY A 582 -5.16 -24.92 -20.01
CA GLY A 582 -6.56 -25.17 -20.32
C GLY A 582 -7.30 -26.12 -19.37
N TRP A 583 -6.65 -26.58 -18.30
CA TRP A 583 -7.24 -27.39 -17.23
C TRP A 583 -7.15 -26.65 -15.88
N PRO A 584 -8.28 -26.24 -15.28
CA PRO A 584 -8.26 -25.52 -14.00
C PRO A 584 -8.09 -26.49 -12.82
N GLY A 585 -7.41 -26.08 -11.75
CA GLY A 585 -7.43 -26.81 -10.48
C GLY A 585 -8.79 -26.71 -9.78
N VAL A 586 -9.18 -27.74 -9.03
CA VAL A 586 -10.43 -27.77 -8.26
C VAL A 586 -10.14 -27.61 -6.77
N TYR A 587 -10.89 -26.69 -6.16
CA TYR A 587 -10.73 -26.30 -4.76
C TYR A 587 -12.05 -26.45 -4.01
N THR A 588 -11.98 -26.92 -2.77
CA THR A 588 -13.13 -26.91 -1.85
C THR A 588 -13.37 -25.47 -1.41
N ARG A 589 -14.53 -24.89 -1.79
CA ARG A 589 -14.91 -23.53 -1.39
C ARG A 589 -15.14 -23.47 0.12
N THR A 590 -14.46 -22.58 0.83
CA THR A 590 -14.50 -22.50 2.31
C THR A 590 -15.78 -21.87 2.86
N GLY A 591 -16.38 -20.92 2.14
CA GLY A 591 -17.57 -20.16 2.58
C GLY A 591 -18.73 -21.03 3.11
N PRO A 592 -19.17 -22.07 2.38
CA PRO A 592 -20.21 -22.99 2.86
C PRO A 592 -19.86 -23.75 4.14
N PHE A 593 -18.58 -23.93 4.47
CA PHE A 593 -18.12 -24.71 5.63
C PHE A 593 -17.82 -23.85 6.87
N ILE A 594 -18.01 -22.53 6.84
CA ILE A 594 -17.67 -21.66 7.98
C ILE A 594 -18.42 -22.06 9.26
N ASP A 595 -19.70 -22.39 9.14
CA ASP A 595 -20.50 -22.77 10.31
C ASP A 595 -20.08 -24.15 10.85
N TRP A 596 -19.73 -25.07 9.94
CA TRP A 596 -19.11 -26.35 10.30
C TRP A 596 -17.77 -26.13 11.02
N ILE A 597 -16.89 -25.27 10.52
CA ILE A 597 -15.60 -24.95 11.15
C ILE A 597 -15.84 -24.45 12.57
N ARG A 598 -16.70 -23.44 12.76
CA ARG A 598 -17.01 -22.87 14.09
C ARG A 598 -17.53 -23.92 15.06
N GLN A 599 -18.37 -24.84 14.60
CA GLN A 599 -18.91 -25.92 15.44
C GLN A 599 -17.83 -26.91 15.91
N LYS A 600 -16.74 -27.07 15.15
CA LYS A 600 -15.67 -28.04 15.45
C LYS A 600 -14.51 -27.47 16.28
N LEU A 601 -14.50 -26.16 16.54
CA LEU A 601 -13.50 -25.55 17.41
C LEU A 601 -13.84 -25.86 18.88
N GLU A 602 -12.91 -26.50 19.57
CA GLU A 602 -13.05 -26.93 20.96
C GLU A 602 -12.18 -26.04 21.86
N ALA A 603 -12.69 -25.71 23.05
CA ALA A 603 -12.04 -24.89 24.08
C ALA A 603 -10.59 -25.31 24.38
#